data_AF-M2PE23-F1
#
_entry.id   AF-M2PE23-F1
#
_cell.length_a   1.000
_cell.length_b   1.000
_cell.length_c   1.000
_cell.angle_alpha   90.00
_cell.angle_beta   90.00
_cell.angle_gamma   90.00
#
_symmetry.space_group_name_H-M   'P 1'
#
loop_
_entity.id
_entity.type
_entity.pdbx_description
1 polymer ?
#
loop_
_entity_poly.entity_id
_entity_poly.type
_entity_poly.pdbx_seq_one_letter_code
_entity_poly.pdbx_strand_id
1 'polypeptide(L)'
;MAGGHKVDPQALTQAAKALSDIPKHALEQPLAAVKDIQLIAMDFGQGHQDSYGPYRPAVTRLANMADSYLKAADLFAQKLNASGGKYEANEADTSQAVKASGR
;
A
#
# COMPACT_ATOMS: atom_id res chain seq x y z
N MET A 1 7.70 -33.22 12.17
CA MET A 1 7.46 -32.08 11.24
C MET A 1 7.97 -30.81 11.90
N ALA A 2 9.29 -30.62 11.93
CA ALA A 2 9.93 -29.42 12.47
C ALA A 2 10.34 -28.54 11.29
N GLY A 3 9.50 -27.56 10.98
CA GLY A 3 9.73 -26.60 9.90
C GLY A 3 8.87 -25.35 10.09
N GLY A 4 8.57 -25.01 11.34
CA GLY A 4 7.81 -23.81 11.66
C GLY A 4 8.70 -22.60 11.48
N HIS A 5 8.51 -21.85 10.39
CA HIS A 5 9.01 -20.48 10.32
C HIS A 5 8.50 -19.75 11.57
N LYS A 6 9.41 -19.24 12.41
CA LYS A 6 9.07 -18.28 13.47
C LYS A 6 8.60 -17.01 12.78
N VAL A 7 7.31 -16.94 12.52
CA VAL A 7 6.68 -15.72 12.02
C VAL A 7 6.37 -14.88 13.24
N ASP A 8 7.03 -13.74 13.37
CA ASP A 8 6.72 -12.76 14.41
C ASP A 8 5.48 -11.95 13.97
N PRO A 9 4.31 -12.13 14.60
CA PRO A 9 3.10 -11.43 14.22
C PRO A 9 3.22 -9.91 14.40
N GLN A 10 4.01 -9.43 15.36
CA GLN A 10 4.23 -8.00 15.57
C GLN A 10 5.04 -7.40 14.42
N ALA A 11 6.07 -8.10 13.95
CA ALA A 11 6.84 -7.68 12.78
C ALA A 11 5.96 -7.62 11.52
N LEU A 12 5.02 -8.56 11.37
CA LEU A 12 4.03 -8.51 10.29
C LEU A 12 3.11 -7.28 10.43
N THR A 13 2.54 -7.04 11.60
CA THR A 13 1.69 -5.86 11.81
C THR A 13 2.42 -4.55 11.54
N GLN A 14 3.68 -4.44 11.96
CA GLN A 14 4.51 -3.26 11.66
C GLN A 14 4.78 -3.10 10.17
N ALA A 15 5.10 -4.19 9.47
CA ALA A 15 5.30 -4.16 8.02
C ALA A 15 4.02 -3.76 7.28
N ALA A 16 2.86 -4.31 7.67
CA ALA A 16 1.57 -3.94 7.10
C ALA A 16 1.27 -2.45 7.31
N LYS A 17 1.54 -1.93 8.51
CA LYS A 17 1.38 -0.50 8.81
C LYS A 17 2.29 0.36 7.93
N ALA A 18 3.58 0.02 7.83
CA ALA A 18 4.53 0.76 6.99
C ALA A 18 4.12 0.76 5.51
N LEU A 19 3.59 -0.36 5.02
CA LEU A 19 3.12 -0.52 3.64
C LEU A 19 1.86 0.30 3.32
N SER A 20 1.03 0.62 4.31
CA SER A 20 -0.12 1.51 4.12
C SER A 20 0.26 2.97 4.35
N ASP A 21 0.95 3.28 5.44
CA ASP A 21 1.21 4.65 5.88
C ASP A 21 2.23 5.38 4.99
N ILE A 22 3.36 4.74 4.66
CA ILE A 22 4.45 5.42 3.92
C ILE A 22 4.00 5.82 2.51
N PRO A 23 3.42 4.92 1.70
CA PRO A 23 2.95 5.30 0.37
C PRO A 23 1.85 6.35 0.43
N LYS A 24 0.90 6.21 1.37
CA LYS A 24 -0.20 7.16 1.54
C LYS A 24 0.33 8.57 1.84
N HIS A 25 1.20 8.72 2.83
CA HIS A 25 1.79 10.01 3.17
C HIS A 25 2.59 10.62 2.02
N ALA A 26 3.29 9.80 1.23
CA ALA A 26 4.09 10.28 0.11
C ALA A 26 3.25 10.71 -1.10
N LEU A 27 2.12 10.06 -1.36
CA LEU A 27 1.37 10.20 -2.62
C LEU A 27 0.01 10.90 -2.48
N GLU A 28 -0.56 11.03 -1.29
CA GLU A 28 -1.88 11.63 -1.08
C GLU A 28 -1.93 13.08 -1.57
N GLN A 29 -0.99 13.92 -1.14
CA GLN A 29 -0.94 15.33 -1.59
C GLN A 29 -0.62 15.48 -3.08
N PRO A 30 0.41 14.82 -3.65
CA PRO A 30 0.68 14.90 -5.09
C PRO A 30 -0.49 14.44 -5.96
N LEU A 31 -1.18 13.37 -5.57
CA LEU A 31 -2.33 12.85 -6.33
C LEU A 31 -3.52 13.80 -6.28
N ALA A 32 -3.80 14.42 -5.13
CA ALA A 32 -4.80 15.46 -5.02
C ALA A 32 -4.45 16.66 -5.93
N ALA A 33 -3.20 17.13 -5.86
CA ALA A 33 -2.74 18.24 -6.69
C ALA A 33 -2.89 17.98 -8.20
N VAL A 34 -2.56 16.77 -8.69
CA VAL A 34 -2.71 16.45 -10.12
C VAL A 34 -4.17 16.48 -10.59
N LYS A 35 -5.11 16.10 -9.70
CA LYS A 35 -6.55 16.13 -9.97
C LYS A 35 -7.09 17.56 -9.97
N ASP A 36 -6.62 18.39 -9.05
CA ASP A 36 -7.09 19.77 -8.87
C ASP A 36 -6.48 20.76 -9.87
N ILE A 37 -5.30 20.45 -10.42
CA ILE A 37 -4.64 21.28 -11.42
C ILE A 37 -5.47 21.31 -12.72
N GLN A 38 -5.95 22.51 -13.06
CA GLN A 38 -6.55 22.85 -14.34
C GLN A 38 -5.53 23.56 -15.23
N LEU A 39 -4.50 22.83 -15.68
CA LEU A 39 -3.57 23.36 -16.68
C LEU A 39 -4.28 23.52 -18.02
N ILE A 40 -4.05 24.65 -18.68
CA ILE A 40 -4.40 24.92 -20.07
C ILE A 40 -3.13 25.12 -20.91
N ALA A 41 -3.25 25.03 -22.23
CA ALA A 41 -2.10 25.17 -23.12
C ALA A 41 -1.37 26.52 -22.95
N MET A 42 -2.11 27.58 -22.58
CA MET A 42 -1.54 28.91 -22.36
C MET A 42 -0.60 28.98 -21.15
N ASP A 43 -0.73 28.09 -20.17
CA ASP A 43 0.13 28.05 -18.99
C ASP A 43 1.57 27.62 -19.33
N PHE A 44 1.79 27.02 -20.50
CA PHE A 44 3.10 26.62 -20.99
C PHE A 44 3.88 27.78 -21.63
N GLY A 45 3.24 28.93 -21.81
CA GLY A 45 3.84 30.10 -22.43
C GLY A 45 3.78 30.09 -23.96
N GLN A 46 4.07 31.25 -24.53
CA GLN A 46 4.02 31.48 -25.98
C GLN A 46 5.08 30.62 -26.70
N GLY A 47 4.68 29.89 -27.74
CA GLY A 47 5.57 29.00 -28.51
C GLY A 47 5.74 27.59 -27.92
N HIS A 48 5.18 27.30 -26.74
CA HIS A 48 5.27 25.98 -26.10
C HIS A 48 3.90 25.31 -25.89
N GLN A 49 2.83 25.93 -26.38
CA GLN A 49 1.44 25.44 -26.25
C GLN A 49 1.28 24.01 -26.77
N ASP A 50 2.01 23.63 -27.82
CA ASP A 50 1.97 22.27 -28.39
C ASP A 50 2.50 21.19 -27.42
N SER A 51 3.28 21.58 -26.41
CA SER A 51 3.75 20.67 -25.36
C SER A 51 2.64 20.22 -24.40
N TYR A 52 1.55 20.99 -24.32
CA TYR A 52 0.42 20.67 -23.44
C TYR A 52 -0.28 19.36 -23.86
N GLY A 53 -0.45 19.16 -25.17
CA GLY A 53 -1.10 17.99 -25.75
C GLY A 53 -0.54 16.66 -25.26
N PRO A 54 0.79 16.42 -25.30
CA PRO A 54 1.40 15.22 -24.73
C PRO A 54 1.59 15.28 -23.20
N TYR A 55 1.80 16.47 -22.62
CA TYR A 55 2.07 16.61 -21.18
C TYR A 55 0.88 16.19 -20.32
N ARG A 56 -0.31 16.74 -20.58
CA ARG A 56 -1.47 16.52 -19.70
C ARG A 56 -1.86 15.03 -19.62
N PRO A 57 -1.96 14.28 -20.73
CA PRO A 57 -2.20 12.84 -20.68
C PRO A 57 -1.09 12.06 -19.96
N ALA A 58 0.18 12.44 -20.15
CA ALA A 58 1.31 11.77 -19.50
C ALA A 58 1.25 11.93 -17.97
N VAL A 59 1.00 13.14 -17.47
CA VAL A 59 0.84 13.40 -16.03
C VAL A 59 -0.36 12.66 -15.46
N THR A 60 -1.50 12.66 -16.16
CA THR A 60 -2.69 11.89 -15.74
C THR A 60 -2.40 10.38 -15.68
N ARG A 61 -1.65 9.84 -16.65
CA ARG A 61 -1.26 8.43 -16.64
C ARG A 61 -0.37 8.09 -15.45
N LEU A 62 0.62 8.93 -15.13
CA LEU A 62 1.48 8.75 -13.96
C LEU A 62 0.68 8.79 -12.66
N ALA A 63 -0.25 9.74 -12.52
CA ALA A 63 -1.13 9.80 -11.35
C ALA A 63 -2.00 8.54 -11.21
N ASN A 64 -2.56 8.01 -12.31
CA ASN A 64 -3.32 6.76 -12.27
C ASN A 64 -2.46 5.55 -11.88
N MET A 65 -1.19 5.51 -12.30
CA MET A 65 -0.24 4.47 -11.87
C MET A 65 0.06 4.56 -10.38
N ALA A 66 0.31 5.76 -9.86
CA ALA A 66 0.54 5.99 -8.44
C ALA A 66 -0.69 5.66 -7.58
N ASP A 67 -1.90 6.01 -8.02
CA ASP A 67 -3.16 5.62 -7.36
C ASP A 67 -3.36 4.09 -7.33
N SER A 68 -3.01 3.41 -8.43
CA SER A 68 -3.06 1.94 -8.49
C SER A 68 -2.05 1.30 -7.54
N TYR A 69 -0.85 1.88 -7.42
CA TYR A 69 0.16 1.42 -6.49
C TYR A 69 -0.29 1.57 -5.03
N LEU A 70 -0.91 2.71 -4.66
CA LEU A 70 -1.49 2.89 -3.32
C LEU A 70 -2.49 1.79 -2.97
N LYS A 71 -3.44 1.51 -3.87
CA LYS A 71 -4.43 0.45 -3.67
C LYS A 71 -3.80 -0.93 -3.52
N ALA A 72 -2.76 -1.22 -4.31
CA ALA A 72 -2.04 -2.47 -4.22
C ALA A 72 -1.27 -2.60 -2.89
N ALA A 73 -0.64 -1.52 -2.43
CA ALA A 73 0.06 -1.46 -1.16
C ALA A 73 -0.89 -1.68 0.03
N ASP A 74 -2.06 -1.02 0.01
CA ASP A 74 -3.10 -1.22 1.02
C ASP A 74 -3.65 -2.65 1.00
N LEU A 75 -3.92 -3.22 -0.18
CA LEU A 75 -4.36 -4.62 -0.29
C LEU A 75 -3.30 -5.58 0.26
N PHE A 76 -2.03 -5.31 -0.01
CA PHE A 76 -0.93 -6.12 0.51
C PHE A 76 -0.83 -6.01 2.03
N ALA A 77 -0.95 -4.81 2.59
CA ALA A 77 -1.01 -4.58 4.03
C ALA A 77 -2.18 -5.34 4.69
N GLN A 78 -3.38 -5.30 4.10
CA GLN A 78 -4.54 -6.04 4.58
C GLN A 78 -4.30 -7.55 4.61
N LYS A 79 -3.74 -8.12 3.53
CA LYS A 79 -3.38 -9.53 3.46
C LYS A 79 -2.33 -9.91 4.50
N LEU A 80 -1.37 -9.04 4.74
CA LEU A 80 -0.28 -9.28 5.68
C LEU A 80 -0.78 -9.24 7.14
N ASN A 81 -1.66 -8.30 7.48
CA ASN A 81 -2.37 -8.28 8.77
C ASN A 81 -3.27 -9.52 8.95
N ALA A 82 -4.01 -9.93 7.92
CA ALA A 82 -4.85 -11.13 7.99
C ALA A 82 -4.03 -12.42 8.18
N SER A 83 -2.83 -12.49 7.59
CA SER A 83 -1.90 -13.59 7.86
C SER A 83 -1.39 -13.56 9.30
N GLY A 84 -1.00 -12.39 9.82
CA GLY A 84 -0.58 -12.23 11.22
C GLY A 84 -1.60 -12.76 12.21
N GLY A 85 -2.88 -12.38 12.06
CA GLY A 85 -3.96 -12.87 12.92
C GLY A 85 -4.18 -14.39 12.84
N LYS A 86 -3.93 -15.02 11.69
CA LYS A 86 -3.98 -16.48 11.56
C LYS A 86 -2.84 -17.17 12.30
N TYR A 87 -1.64 -16.59 12.32
CA TYR A 87 -0.52 -17.12 13.09
C TYR A 87 -0.79 -17.02 14.60
N GLU A 88 -1.30 -15.88 15.09
CA GLU A 88 -1.68 -15.72 16.50
C GLU A 88 -2.76 -16.72 16.92
N ALA A 89 -3.80 -16.91 16.09
CA ALA A 89 -4.87 -17.88 16.36
C ALA A 89 -4.32 -19.33 16.42
N ASN A 90 -3.45 -19.71 15.47
CA ASN A 90 -2.86 -21.04 15.45
C ASN A 90 -1.95 -21.29 16.67
N GLU A 91 -1.19 -20.29 17.12
CA GLU A 91 -0.38 -20.40 18.34
C GLU A 91 -1.25 -20.52 19.60
N ALA A 92 -2.35 -19.77 19.68
CA ALA A 92 -3.30 -19.85 20.78
C ALA A 92 -3.98 -21.23 20.86
N ASP A 93 -4.47 -21.75 19.73
CA ASP A 93 -5.10 -23.08 19.65
C ASP A 93 -4.10 -24.19 20.01
N THR A 94 -2.87 -24.10 19.51
CA THR A 94 -1.81 -25.07 19.83
C THR A 94 -1.47 -25.03 21.32
N SER A 95 -1.35 -23.84 21.92
CA SER A 95 -1.08 -23.66 23.35
C SER A 95 -2.21 -24.23 24.22
N GLN A 96 -3.47 -24.01 23.84
CA GLN A 96 -4.62 -24.59 24.56
C GLN A 96 -4.66 -26.12 24.44
N ALA A 97 -4.43 -26.67 23.24
CA ALA A 97 -4.39 -28.12 23.02
C ALA A 97 -3.26 -28.80 23.80
N VAL A 98 -2.07 -28.18 23.89
CA VAL A 98 -0.96 -28.67 24.72
C VAL A 98 -1.32 -28.65 26.21
N LYS A 99 -1.95 -27.57 26.70
CA LYS A 99 -2.41 -27.48 28.11
C LYS A 99 -3.49 -28.51 28.44
N ALA A 100 -4.35 -28.84 27.48
CA ALA A 100 -5.41 -29.83 27.66
C ALA A 100 -4.93 -31.29 27.54
N SER A 101 -3.84 -31.53 26.79
CA SER A 101 -3.25 -32.87 26.60
C SER A 101 -2.18 -33.23 27.64
N GLY A 102 -1.61 -32.24 28.33
CA GLY A 102 -0.76 -32.44 29.50
C GLY A 102 -1.58 -32.85 30.73
N ARG A 103 -1.91 -34.14 30.82
CA ARG A 103 -2.21 -34.84 32.07
C ARG A 103 -0.94 -35.45 32.64
#